data_AF-A0A919S572-F1
#
_entry.id   AF-A0A919S572-F1
#
_cell.length_a   1.000
_cell.length_b   1.000
_cell.length_c   1.000
_cell.angle_alpha   90.00
_cell.angle_beta   90.00
_cell.angle_gamma   90.00
#
_symmetry.space_group_name_H-M   'P 1'
#
loop_
_entity.id
_entity.type
_entity.pdbx_description
1 polymer ?
#
loop_
_entity_poly.entity_id
_entity_poly.type
_entity_poly.pdbx_seq_one_letter_code
_entity_poly.pdbx_strand_id
1 'polypeptide(L)'
;MPPFALLHRDGADHVDVLTGDVVTVAALADIPLTPGRPGPQTLALVPYRQIAERGFACVDDDAPLECLRIASRTTRPLAEIVAELPETPVALRNGGFDLSDEAYGEIVAEVLRDEIGRGEGANFVIHRVYTADVDGDPLAAARSAFRRLLTHEQGAYWTFLVHTGTRTLVGATPERHVSVADGLTMMNPISGTFRHDGTRELIDFLADRKEIDELYMVLDEELKMMAAVAEQGGQVVGPYLKRMAHLTHTEYLLAGRGSLDVREVLRATMFAPTVTGSPVENACRVIARHERRGRGYYAGVLALLGHDDEGRQTLDAPILIRTAEISPAGRLRVPVGATLVRHSTPAGEVAETHTKAAGVLAALGASSLRRPPVRPSDDDPAIQAALAARNDGLARFWLDQRHPGALTVPGLDGRTAVIVDNEDTFTAMLAHQLKALGLAVTVVPWTVPVVPPADLVVVGPGPGDPGSDDPKMRRVRALVAELLATRQPLLAVCLGHQVLSAALGLRLHRRDSPYQGVARDITLFGAVRRVGFYSSFTALSADDVLGTAYGEVQIARDEADGTVHALRGQGFAGVQFHPESVLSADGITVLTELIPPLVTQVISPASLG
;
A
#
# COMPACT_ATOMS: atom_id res chain seq x y z
N MET A 1 -30.26 -21.92 -4.59
CA MET A 1 -30.75 -20.84 -3.69
C MET A 1 -30.49 -19.52 -4.39
N PRO A 2 -31.34 -18.49 -4.29
CA PRO A 2 -31.04 -17.20 -4.91
C PRO A 2 -29.76 -16.57 -4.32
N PRO A 3 -29.10 -15.66 -5.04
CA PRO A 3 -27.94 -14.95 -4.54
C PRO A 3 -28.23 -14.16 -3.25
N PHE A 4 -27.25 -14.13 -2.35
CA PHE A 4 -27.36 -13.40 -1.09
C PHE A 4 -25.98 -13.05 -0.53
N ALA A 5 -25.94 -12.12 0.42
CA ALA A 5 -24.80 -11.87 1.28
C ALA A 5 -25.22 -11.69 2.73
N LEU A 6 -24.43 -12.24 3.66
CA LEU A 6 -24.51 -12.00 5.09
C LEU A 6 -23.24 -11.27 5.50
N LEU A 7 -23.37 -10.05 6.01
CA LEU A 7 -22.23 -9.20 6.38
C LEU A 7 -22.33 -8.83 7.85
N HIS A 8 -21.34 -9.23 8.64
CA HIS A 8 -21.11 -8.75 9.99
C HIS A 8 -19.91 -7.81 9.96
N ARG A 9 -20.14 -6.53 10.28
CA ARG A 9 -19.12 -5.48 10.23
C ARG A 9 -18.61 -5.18 11.63
N ASP A 10 -17.35 -4.77 11.75
CA ASP A 10 -16.69 -4.53 13.04
C ASP A 10 -17.54 -3.64 13.97
N GLY A 11 -17.63 -4.03 15.23
CA GLY A 11 -18.46 -3.35 16.24
C GLY A 11 -19.98 -3.50 16.11
N ALA A 12 -20.51 -4.13 15.06
CA ALA A 12 -21.96 -4.31 14.90
C ALA A 12 -22.51 -5.46 15.78
N ASP A 13 -23.70 -5.23 16.35
CA ASP A 13 -24.49 -6.22 17.10
C ASP A 13 -25.47 -7.02 16.21
N HIS A 14 -25.40 -6.81 14.89
CA HIS A 14 -26.29 -7.36 13.88
C HIS A 14 -25.53 -7.80 12.63
N VAL A 15 -26.20 -8.61 11.81
CA VAL A 15 -25.75 -9.04 10.49
C VAL A 15 -26.66 -8.39 9.44
N ASP A 16 -26.07 -7.72 8.46
CA ASP A 16 -26.75 -7.26 7.26
C ASP A 16 -27.04 -8.47 6.35
N VAL A 17 -28.32 -8.67 5.99
CA VAL A 17 -28.79 -9.71 5.08
C VAL A 17 -29.20 -9.05 3.77
N LEU A 18 -28.43 -9.30 2.71
CA LEU A 18 -28.62 -8.71 1.39
C LEU A 18 -29.12 -9.78 0.43
N THR A 19 -30.15 -9.48 -0.34
CA THR A 19 -30.63 -10.36 -1.43
C THR A 19 -30.91 -9.56 -2.69
N GLY A 20 -30.82 -10.23 -3.83
CA GLY A 20 -31.08 -9.65 -5.13
C GLY A 20 -30.49 -10.47 -6.26
N ASP A 21 -30.25 -9.82 -7.40
CA ASP A 21 -29.77 -10.47 -8.61
C ASP A 21 -28.30 -10.15 -8.84
N VAL A 22 -27.55 -11.11 -9.37
CA VAL A 22 -26.15 -10.92 -9.74
C VAL A 22 -26.06 -10.57 -11.22
N VAL A 23 -25.33 -9.50 -11.50
CA VAL A 23 -24.93 -9.12 -12.87
C VAL A 23 -23.40 -9.11 -12.96
N THR A 24 -22.87 -9.33 -14.15
CA THR A 24 -21.44 -9.15 -14.42
C THR A 24 -21.27 -7.88 -15.25
N VAL A 25 -20.27 -7.07 -14.88
CA VAL A 25 -19.90 -5.86 -15.62
C VAL A 25 -18.44 -5.93 -16.02
N ALA A 26 -18.04 -5.14 -17.02
CA ALA A 26 -16.68 -5.21 -17.58
C ALA A 26 -15.70 -4.30 -16.81
N ALA A 27 -16.14 -3.10 -16.44
CA ALA A 27 -15.32 -2.11 -15.75
C ALA A 27 -15.92 -1.68 -14.41
N LEU A 28 -15.09 -1.15 -13.50
CA LEU A 28 -15.53 -0.56 -12.23
C LEU A 28 -16.50 0.60 -12.44
N ALA A 29 -16.32 1.38 -13.50
CA ALA A 29 -17.23 2.47 -13.87
C ALA A 29 -18.68 1.98 -14.12
N ASP A 30 -18.82 0.73 -14.57
CA ASP A 30 -20.11 0.09 -14.89
C ASP A 30 -20.81 -0.51 -13.66
N ILE A 31 -20.18 -0.49 -12.47
CA ILE A 31 -20.82 -0.97 -11.24
C ILE A 31 -22.14 -0.23 -11.03
N PRO A 32 -23.29 -0.94 -10.91
CA PRO A 32 -24.58 -0.30 -10.75
C PRO A 32 -24.63 0.56 -9.48
N LEU A 33 -24.84 1.86 -9.65
CA LEU A 33 -25.04 2.79 -8.55
C LEU A 33 -26.00 3.89 -8.99
N THR A 34 -27.27 3.78 -8.58
CA THR A 34 -28.32 4.71 -8.99
C THR A 34 -28.34 5.95 -8.08
N PRO A 35 -28.13 7.17 -8.60
CA PRO A 35 -28.15 8.37 -7.79
C PRO A 35 -29.47 8.56 -7.03
N GLY A 36 -29.39 9.13 -5.82
CA GLY A 36 -30.57 9.56 -5.05
C GLY A 36 -31.37 8.47 -4.35
N ARG A 37 -30.98 7.18 -4.45
CA ARG A 37 -31.54 6.11 -3.62
C ARG A 37 -30.64 5.90 -2.39
N PRO A 38 -31.09 6.24 -1.16
CA PRO A 38 -30.28 6.06 0.03
C PRO A 38 -30.09 4.58 0.37
N GLY A 39 -29.04 4.31 1.15
CA GLY A 39 -28.63 2.98 1.56
C GLY A 39 -27.72 2.25 0.55
N PRO A 40 -27.27 1.04 0.92
CA PRO A 40 -26.46 0.20 0.05
C PRO A 40 -27.28 -0.29 -1.14
N GLN A 41 -26.68 -0.24 -2.33
CA GLN A 41 -27.33 -0.60 -3.60
C GLN A 41 -26.66 -1.76 -4.31
N THR A 42 -25.34 -1.88 -4.19
CA THR A 42 -24.58 -2.93 -4.87
C THR A 42 -23.48 -3.46 -3.98
N LEU A 43 -23.34 -4.78 -3.90
CA LEU A 43 -22.15 -5.45 -3.40
C LEU A 43 -21.37 -6.00 -4.58
N ALA A 44 -20.24 -5.37 -4.91
CA ALA A 44 -19.35 -5.79 -6.00
C ALA A 44 -18.24 -6.71 -5.48
N LEU A 45 -18.03 -7.83 -6.15
CA LEU A 45 -16.88 -8.72 -5.96
C LEU A 45 -15.86 -8.32 -7.03
N VAL A 46 -14.82 -7.60 -6.63
CA VAL A 46 -13.79 -7.10 -7.56
C VAL A 46 -12.64 -8.11 -7.59
N PRO A 47 -12.39 -8.79 -8.72
CA PRO A 47 -11.32 -9.76 -8.83
C PRO A 47 -9.96 -9.07 -9.01
N TYR A 48 -8.87 -9.79 -8.72
CA TYR A 48 -7.51 -9.25 -8.86
C TYR A 48 -7.20 -8.81 -10.30
N ARG A 49 -7.70 -9.54 -11.30
CA ARG A 49 -7.46 -9.18 -12.71
C ARG A 49 -8.01 -7.80 -13.11
N GLN A 50 -8.91 -7.21 -12.30
CA GLN A 50 -9.43 -5.87 -12.55
C GLN A 50 -8.33 -4.80 -12.46
N ILE A 51 -7.15 -5.12 -11.89
CA ILE A 51 -5.96 -4.25 -11.91
C ILE A 51 -5.54 -3.86 -13.34
N ALA A 52 -5.92 -4.65 -14.35
CA ALA A 52 -5.69 -4.33 -15.76
C ALA A 52 -6.33 -2.99 -16.19
N GLU A 53 -7.38 -2.51 -15.51
CA GLU A 53 -7.93 -1.16 -15.74
C GLU A 53 -6.94 -0.03 -15.43
N ARG A 54 -5.93 -0.30 -14.59
CA ARG A 54 -4.82 0.63 -14.33
C ARG A 54 -3.68 0.49 -15.35
N GLY A 55 -3.79 -0.42 -16.31
CA GLY A 55 -2.72 -0.78 -17.24
C GLY A 55 -1.65 -1.68 -16.63
N PHE A 56 -1.88 -2.26 -15.45
CA PHE A 56 -0.88 -3.08 -14.75
C PHE A 56 -0.97 -4.55 -15.16
N ALA A 57 0.17 -5.26 -15.03
CA ALA A 57 0.25 -6.67 -15.36
C ALA A 57 -0.53 -7.55 -14.37
N CYS A 58 -1.19 -8.60 -14.86
CA CYS A 58 -1.74 -9.65 -14.02
C CYS A 58 -1.77 -10.97 -14.79
N VAL A 59 -1.87 -12.08 -14.06
CA VAL A 59 -2.20 -13.38 -14.65
C VAL A 59 -3.71 -13.43 -14.81
N ASP A 60 -4.20 -13.27 -16.04
CA ASP A 60 -5.63 -13.31 -16.34
C ASP A 60 -6.18 -14.74 -16.18
N ASP A 61 -7.19 -14.89 -15.32
CA ASP A 61 -7.91 -16.13 -15.05
C ASP A 61 -9.42 -16.03 -15.35
N ASP A 62 -9.82 -15.00 -16.10
CA ASP A 62 -11.21 -14.72 -16.48
C ASP A 62 -12.17 -14.53 -15.30
N ALA A 63 -11.66 -14.27 -14.08
CA ALA A 63 -12.52 -14.00 -12.92
C ALA A 63 -13.43 -12.77 -13.18
N PRO A 64 -14.76 -12.91 -13.11
CA PRO A 64 -15.67 -11.82 -13.45
C PRO A 64 -15.77 -10.77 -12.33
N LEU A 65 -15.96 -9.50 -12.71
CA LEU A 65 -16.49 -8.48 -11.81
C LEU A 65 -17.99 -8.72 -11.62
N GLU A 66 -18.34 -9.43 -10.54
CA GLU A 66 -19.72 -9.77 -10.18
C GLU A 66 -20.32 -8.69 -9.28
N CYS A 67 -21.57 -8.31 -9.51
CA CYS A 67 -22.29 -7.30 -8.73
C CYS A 67 -23.63 -7.86 -8.27
N LEU A 68 -23.78 -8.07 -6.96
CA LEU A 68 -25.09 -8.31 -6.36
C LEU A 68 -25.85 -6.98 -6.28
N ARG A 69 -26.84 -6.81 -7.15
CA ARG A 69 -27.77 -5.67 -7.12
C ARG A 69 -28.76 -5.87 -5.98
N ILE A 70 -28.67 -5.04 -4.95
CA ILE A 70 -29.42 -5.22 -3.71
C ILE A 70 -30.89 -4.83 -3.95
N ALA A 71 -31.75 -5.85 -3.98
CA ALA A 71 -33.19 -5.72 -4.06
C ALA A 71 -33.80 -5.56 -2.67
N SER A 72 -33.28 -6.31 -1.68
CA SER A 72 -33.70 -6.24 -0.29
C SER A 72 -32.50 -6.25 0.64
N ARG A 73 -32.58 -5.43 1.70
CA ARG A 73 -31.68 -5.41 2.83
C ARG A 73 -32.50 -5.51 4.10
N THR A 74 -32.15 -6.43 4.98
CA THR A 74 -32.64 -6.49 6.35
C THR A 74 -31.46 -6.61 7.31
N THR A 75 -31.64 -6.17 8.55
CA THR A 75 -30.67 -6.40 9.62
C THR A 75 -31.27 -7.42 10.58
N ARG A 76 -30.45 -8.37 11.03
CA ARG A 76 -30.84 -9.41 12.00
C ARG A 76 -29.89 -9.39 13.18
N PRO A 77 -30.36 -9.48 14.44
CA PRO A 77 -29.48 -9.57 15.59
C PRO A 77 -28.46 -10.71 15.45
N LEU A 78 -27.21 -10.45 15.81
CA LEU A 78 -26.12 -11.42 15.66
C LEU A 78 -26.43 -12.75 16.36
N ALA A 79 -26.99 -12.68 17.57
CA ALA A 79 -27.34 -13.86 18.36
C ALA A 79 -28.38 -14.76 17.67
N GLU A 80 -29.35 -14.17 16.96
CA GLU A 80 -30.36 -14.94 16.22
C GLU A 80 -29.73 -15.65 15.03
N ILE A 81 -28.91 -14.95 14.24
CA ILE A 81 -28.22 -15.54 13.09
C ILE A 81 -27.32 -16.70 13.51
N VAL A 82 -26.55 -16.53 14.60
CA VAL A 82 -25.68 -17.59 15.13
C VAL A 82 -26.49 -18.82 15.58
N ALA A 83 -27.68 -18.62 16.14
CA ALA A 83 -28.56 -19.71 16.57
C ALA A 83 -29.23 -20.45 15.40
N GLU A 84 -29.53 -19.75 14.30
CA GLU A 84 -30.17 -20.32 13.10
C GLU A 84 -29.18 -21.04 12.18
N LEU A 85 -27.90 -20.62 12.17
CA LEU A 85 -26.88 -21.22 11.31
C LEU A 85 -26.51 -22.64 11.76
N PRO A 86 -26.23 -23.55 10.81
CA PRO A 86 -25.90 -24.94 11.12
C PRO A 86 -24.56 -25.06 11.86
N GLU A 87 -24.54 -25.92 12.88
CA GLU A 87 -23.32 -26.28 13.62
C GLU A 87 -22.60 -27.53 13.07
N THR A 88 -23.15 -28.11 12.00
CA THR A 88 -22.68 -29.37 11.41
C THR A 88 -21.17 -29.32 11.10
N PRO A 89 -20.40 -30.38 11.45
CA PRO A 89 -19.01 -30.48 11.05
C PRO A 89 -18.85 -30.39 9.54
N VAL A 90 -18.00 -29.47 9.09
CA VAL A 90 -17.53 -29.45 7.71
C VAL A 90 -16.45 -30.51 7.56
N ALA A 91 -16.69 -31.49 6.68
CA ALA A 91 -15.72 -32.52 6.34
C ALA A 91 -15.02 -32.14 5.03
N LEU A 92 -13.70 -32.20 5.03
CA LEU A 92 -12.86 -31.93 3.87
C LEU A 92 -12.04 -33.18 3.51
N ARG A 93 -11.85 -33.42 2.22
CA ARG A 93 -10.99 -34.47 1.67
C ARG A 93 -9.95 -33.87 0.73
N ASN A 94 -8.86 -34.58 0.50
CA ASN A 94 -7.78 -34.16 -0.41
C ASN A 94 -7.19 -32.78 -0.08
N GLY A 95 -7.07 -32.47 1.22
CA GLY A 95 -6.56 -31.19 1.69
C GLY A 95 -5.05 -31.03 1.48
N GLY A 96 -4.63 -29.93 0.88
CA GLY A 96 -3.21 -29.59 0.73
C GLY A 96 -2.96 -28.30 -0.05
N PHE A 97 -1.78 -27.72 0.13
CA PHE A 97 -1.33 -26.60 -0.70
C PHE A 97 -0.99 -27.06 -2.12
N ASP A 98 -1.31 -26.23 -3.11
CA ASP A 98 -0.98 -26.47 -4.51
C ASP A 98 0.52 -26.30 -4.82
N LEU A 99 1.21 -25.51 -4.00
CA LEU A 99 2.67 -25.44 -3.92
C LEU A 99 3.15 -26.08 -2.61
N SER A 100 4.11 -27.00 -2.70
CA SER A 100 4.75 -27.54 -1.50
C SER A 100 5.47 -26.44 -0.73
N ASP A 101 5.76 -26.73 0.55
CA ASP A 101 6.51 -25.80 1.40
C ASP A 101 7.91 -25.51 0.84
N GLU A 102 8.56 -26.52 0.25
CA GLU A 102 9.85 -26.38 -0.42
C GLU A 102 9.75 -25.48 -1.65
N ALA A 103 8.78 -25.75 -2.54
CA ALA A 103 8.60 -24.97 -3.77
C ALA A 103 8.24 -23.50 -3.50
N TYR A 104 7.40 -23.25 -2.49
CA TYR A 104 7.11 -21.88 -2.06
C TYR A 104 8.35 -21.21 -1.44
N GLY A 105 9.13 -21.94 -0.65
CA GLY A 105 10.40 -21.45 -0.10
C GLY A 105 11.42 -21.05 -1.18
N GLU A 106 11.50 -21.80 -2.27
CA GLU A 106 12.33 -21.46 -3.43
C GLU A 106 11.89 -20.14 -4.08
N ILE A 107 10.59 -19.95 -4.31
CA ILE A 107 10.04 -18.69 -4.84
C ILE A 107 10.38 -17.52 -3.91
N VAL A 108 10.24 -17.69 -2.59
CA VAL A 108 10.63 -16.66 -1.62
C VAL A 108 12.11 -16.30 -1.77
N ALA A 109 13.00 -17.30 -1.86
CA ALA A 109 14.43 -17.05 -2.03
C ALA A 109 14.77 -16.34 -3.35
N GLU A 110 14.05 -16.65 -4.43
CA GLU A 110 14.19 -15.99 -5.73
C GLU A 110 13.74 -14.52 -5.67
N VAL A 111 12.55 -14.23 -5.12
CA VAL A 111 12.05 -12.85 -4.99
C VAL A 111 13.00 -11.99 -4.16
N LEU A 112 13.53 -12.52 -3.06
CA LEU A 112 14.48 -11.79 -2.22
C LEU A 112 15.78 -11.44 -2.98
N ARG A 113 16.31 -12.39 -3.73
CA ARG A 113 17.60 -12.25 -4.44
C ARG A 113 17.49 -11.41 -5.71
N ASP A 114 16.48 -11.70 -6.53
CA ASP A 114 16.38 -11.24 -7.90
C ASP A 114 15.41 -10.07 -8.09
N GLU A 115 14.46 -9.87 -7.19
CA GLU A 115 13.52 -8.74 -7.27
C GLU A 115 13.95 -7.66 -6.26
N ILE A 116 13.81 -7.93 -4.95
CA ILE A 116 14.16 -6.96 -3.90
C ILE A 116 15.65 -6.62 -3.99
N GLY A 117 16.50 -7.63 -4.11
CA GLY A 117 17.94 -7.43 -4.23
C GLY A 117 18.33 -6.54 -5.41
N ARG A 118 17.60 -6.57 -6.53
CA ARG A 118 17.91 -5.80 -7.75
C ARG A 118 17.23 -4.43 -7.80
N GLY A 119 16.57 -4.01 -6.72
CA GLY A 119 15.92 -2.71 -6.64
C GLY A 119 14.59 -2.64 -7.38
N GLU A 120 13.94 -3.78 -7.63
CA GLU A 120 12.60 -3.83 -8.22
C GLU A 120 11.53 -3.30 -7.25
N GLY A 121 11.79 -3.33 -5.94
CA GLY A 121 10.86 -2.84 -4.93
C GLY A 121 11.33 -3.10 -3.51
N ALA A 122 10.51 -2.68 -2.54
CA ALA A 122 10.80 -2.86 -1.12
C ALA A 122 10.25 -4.19 -0.59
N ASN A 123 9.06 -4.58 -1.07
CA ASN A 123 8.28 -5.72 -0.63
C ASN A 123 7.39 -6.26 -1.75
N PHE A 124 7.10 -7.56 -1.69
CA PHE A 124 6.19 -8.24 -2.61
C PHE A 124 5.39 -9.31 -1.88
N VAL A 125 4.17 -9.59 -2.32
CA VAL A 125 3.33 -10.66 -1.79
C VAL A 125 3.11 -11.67 -2.90
N ILE A 126 3.57 -12.91 -2.70
CA ILE A 126 3.31 -14.02 -3.63
C ILE A 126 2.34 -14.99 -2.95
N HIS A 127 1.32 -15.43 -3.68
CA HIS A 127 0.31 -16.33 -3.14
C HIS A 127 0.58 -17.81 -3.47
N ARG A 128 0.06 -18.67 -2.60
CA ARG A 128 -0.21 -20.08 -2.84
C ARG A 128 -1.62 -20.42 -2.38
N VAL A 129 -2.16 -21.57 -2.76
CA VAL A 129 -3.56 -21.91 -2.50
C VAL A 129 -3.67 -23.22 -1.77
N TYR A 130 -4.29 -23.21 -0.59
CA TYR A 130 -4.77 -24.45 0.01
C TYR A 130 -6.02 -24.91 -0.72
N THR A 131 -6.05 -26.17 -1.14
CA THR A 131 -7.17 -26.77 -1.86
C THR A 131 -7.70 -27.98 -1.10
N ALA A 132 -9.01 -28.22 -1.21
CA ALA A 132 -9.66 -29.43 -0.73
C ALA A 132 -10.97 -29.63 -1.48
N ASP A 133 -11.60 -30.78 -1.29
CA ASP A 133 -12.99 -31.00 -1.69
C ASP A 133 -13.87 -31.05 -0.43
N VAL A 134 -14.97 -30.30 -0.44
CA VAL A 134 -16.02 -30.37 0.57
C VAL A 134 -16.78 -31.68 0.41
N ASP A 135 -16.98 -32.40 1.52
CA ASP A 135 -17.87 -33.54 1.58
C ASP A 135 -19.26 -33.09 2.06
N GLY A 136 -20.28 -33.35 1.24
CA GLY A 136 -21.66 -32.87 1.46
C GLY A 136 -22.00 -31.58 0.70
N ASP A 137 -23.01 -30.84 1.18
CA ASP A 137 -23.52 -29.63 0.54
C ASP A 137 -22.53 -28.45 0.73
N PRO A 138 -21.96 -27.89 -0.35
CA PRO A 138 -21.04 -26.76 -0.30
C PRO A 138 -21.62 -25.53 0.43
N LEU A 139 -22.92 -25.27 0.28
CA LEU A 139 -23.55 -24.10 0.89
C LEU A 139 -23.81 -24.30 2.38
N ALA A 140 -24.21 -25.51 2.79
CA ALA A 140 -24.29 -25.87 4.21
C ALA A 140 -22.91 -25.73 4.89
N ALA A 141 -21.85 -26.21 4.23
CA ALA A 141 -20.49 -26.06 4.73
C ALA A 141 -20.08 -24.59 4.90
N ALA A 142 -20.37 -23.74 3.91
CA ALA A 142 -20.09 -22.30 3.98
C ALA A 142 -20.84 -21.61 5.13
N ARG A 143 -22.11 -21.98 5.36
CA ARG A 143 -22.91 -21.47 6.49
C ARG A 143 -22.38 -21.90 7.85
N SER A 144 -21.94 -23.15 7.98
CA SER A 144 -21.30 -23.64 9.21
C SER A 144 -19.96 -22.96 9.46
N ALA A 145 -19.17 -22.71 8.42
CA ALA A 145 -17.94 -21.93 8.52
C ALA A 145 -18.22 -20.48 8.96
N PHE A 146 -19.22 -19.82 8.35
CA PHE A 146 -19.64 -18.47 8.72
C PHE A 146 -20.03 -18.36 10.20
N ARG A 147 -20.85 -19.32 10.71
CA ARG A 147 -21.18 -19.37 12.15
C ARG A 147 -19.94 -19.47 13.03
N ARG A 148 -18.99 -20.33 12.66
CA ARG A 148 -17.75 -20.53 13.44
C ARG A 148 -16.89 -19.28 13.43
N LEU A 149 -16.79 -18.58 12.31
CA LEU A 149 -16.10 -17.29 12.23
C LEU A 149 -16.77 -16.25 13.14
N LEU A 150 -18.09 -16.09 13.07
CA LEU A 150 -18.83 -15.16 13.93
C LEU A 150 -18.66 -15.41 15.44
N THR A 151 -18.35 -16.65 15.83
CA THR A 151 -18.26 -17.06 17.25
C THR A 151 -16.84 -17.14 17.79
N HIS A 152 -15.85 -17.39 16.92
CA HIS A 152 -14.46 -17.64 17.34
C HIS A 152 -13.48 -16.58 16.85
N GLU A 153 -13.75 -15.93 15.71
CA GLU A 153 -12.93 -14.83 15.23
C GLU A 153 -13.37 -13.52 15.90
N GLN A 154 -12.42 -12.65 16.19
CA GLN A 154 -12.69 -11.35 16.81
C GLN A 154 -11.83 -10.28 16.15
N GLY A 155 -12.31 -9.04 16.11
CA GLY A 155 -11.59 -7.91 15.52
C GLY A 155 -11.39 -7.99 14.00
N ALA A 156 -12.11 -8.88 13.32
CA ALA A 156 -12.23 -8.82 11.87
C ALA A 156 -12.96 -7.52 11.48
N TYR A 157 -12.47 -6.83 10.45
CA TYR A 157 -13.18 -5.68 9.87
C TYR A 157 -14.54 -6.13 9.32
N TRP A 158 -14.55 -7.20 8.53
CA TRP A 158 -15.76 -7.86 8.06
C TRP A 158 -15.66 -9.38 8.27
N THR A 159 -16.73 -9.98 8.81
CA THR A 159 -17.02 -11.41 8.70
C THR A 159 -18.18 -11.59 7.73
N PHE A 160 -18.01 -12.40 6.68
CA PHE A 160 -18.99 -12.45 5.59
C PHE A 160 -19.23 -13.85 5.04
N LEU A 161 -20.41 -14.02 4.46
CA LEU A 161 -20.79 -15.12 3.58
C LEU A 161 -21.51 -14.55 2.36
N VAL A 162 -20.92 -14.68 1.18
CA VAL A 162 -21.45 -14.17 -0.09
C VAL A 162 -21.68 -15.33 -1.04
N HIS A 163 -22.88 -15.48 -1.56
CA HIS A 163 -23.22 -16.52 -2.54
C HIS A 163 -23.80 -15.87 -3.78
N THR A 164 -23.13 -16.04 -4.92
CA THR A 164 -23.55 -15.43 -6.20
C THR A 164 -24.31 -16.39 -7.10
N GLY A 165 -24.48 -17.64 -6.67
CA GLY A 165 -25.04 -18.74 -7.46
C GLY A 165 -23.98 -19.49 -8.28
N THR A 166 -22.93 -18.81 -8.74
CA THR A 166 -21.78 -19.40 -9.44
C THR A 166 -20.63 -19.75 -8.50
N ARG A 167 -20.55 -19.09 -7.34
CA ARG A 167 -19.56 -19.36 -6.28
C ARG A 167 -20.08 -18.94 -4.91
N THR A 168 -19.35 -19.36 -3.88
CA THR A 168 -19.58 -18.94 -2.49
C THR A 168 -18.26 -18.49 -1.87
N LEU A 169 -18.22 -17.27 -1.32
CA LEU A 169 -17.10 -16.73 -0.55
C LEU A 169 -17.48 -16.70 0.93
N VAL A 170 -16.61 -17.19 1.80
CA VAL A 170 -16.78 -17.10 3.26
C VAL A 170 -15.45 -16.72 3.91
N GLY A 171 -15.44 -15.69 4.75
CA GLY A 171 -14.20 -15.16 5.29
C GLY A 171 -14.39 -14.23 6.47
N ALA A 172 -13.27 -13.96 7.14
CA ALA A 172 -13.17 -12.98 8.23
C ALA A 172 -11.89 -12.18 8.02
N THR A 173 -12.02 -11.05 7.33
CA THR A 173 -10.88 -10.23 6.92
C THR A 173 -10.62 -9.14 7.97
N PRO A 174 -9.37 -8.95 8.41
CA PRO A 174 -9.03 -7.94 9.40
C PRO A 174 -8.95 -6.53 8.81
N GLU A 175 -8.85 -6.40 7.48
CA GLU A 175 -8.30 -5.21 6.85
C GLU A 175 -9.30 -4.57 5.89
N ARG A 176 -9.56 -3.29 6.13
CA ARG A 176 -10.25 -2.41 5.21
C ARG A 176 -9.31 -2.05 4.07
N HIS A 177 -9.76 -2.22 2.82
CA HIS A 177 -9.06 -1.66 1.67
C HIS A 177 -9.27 -0.14 1.62
N VAL A 178 -10.53 0.27 1.46
CA VAL A 178 -10.91 1.68 1.41
C VAL A 178 -12.39 1.84 1.81
N SER A 179 -12.71 2.92 2.51
CA SER A 179 -14.09 3.33 2.76
C SER A 179 -14.29 4.81 2.46
N VAL A 180 -15.48 5.19 1.99
CA VAL A 180 -15.89 6.58 1.78
C VAL A 180 -17.21 6.81 2.50
N ALA A 181 -17.23 7.77 3.42
CA ALA A 181 -18.44 8.24 4.11
C ALA A 181 -18.32 9.75 4.38
N ASP A 182 -19.38 10.52 4.12
CA ASP A 182 -19.36 12.00 4.25
C ASP A 182 -18.15 12.67 3.52
N GLY A 183 -17.79 12.15 2.34
CA GLY A 183 -16.63 12.62 1.57
C GLY A 183 -15.26 12.34 2.23
N LEU A 184 -15.23 11.62 3.35
CA LEU A 184 -14.02 11.17 4.01
C LEU A 184 -13.63 9.78 3.49
N THR A 185 -12.51 9.72 2.78
CA THR A 185 -11.86 8.47 2.37
C THR A 185 -10.97 7.98 3.50
N MET A 186 -11.04 6.69 3.83
CA MET A 186 -10.20 6.07 4.85
C MET A 186 -9.58 4.77 4.36
N MET A 187 -8.33 4.53 4.77
CA MET A 187 -7.60 3.26 4.59
C MET A 187 -7.02 2.82 5.94
N ASN A 188 -6.46 1.61 6.00
CA ASN A 188 -6.02 1.01 7.25
C ASN A 188 -4.77 0.14 7.01
N PRO A 189 -3.58 0.76 6.96
CA PRO A 189 -2.34 0.00 6.88
C PRO A 189 -2.13 -0.79 8.18
N ILE A 190 -2.06 -2.12 8.04
CA ILE A 190 -1.87 -3.07 9.14
C ILE A 190 -0.58 -3.85 8.88
N SER A 191 0.32 -3.87 9.87
CA SER A 191 1.51 -4.74 9.84
C SER A 191 2.03 -5.02 11.25
N GLY A 192 2.97 -5.95 11.32
CA GLY A 192 3.52 -6.51 12.55
C GLY A 192 2.54 -7.45 13.24
N THR A 193 3.04 -8.53 13.82
CA THR A 193 2.19 -9.57 14.43
C THR A 193 2.70 -9.99 15.80
N PHE A 194 2.00 -9.57 16.85
CA PHE A 194 2.24 -10.00 18.21
C PHE A 194 1.38 -11.23 18.55
N ARG A 195 2.03 -12.29 19.02
CA ARG A 195 1.35 -13.42 19.69
C ARG A 195 1.07 -13.03 21.12
N HIS A 196 -0.12 -13.31 21.64
CA HIS A 196 -0.54 -12.88 22.97
C HIS A 196 0.23 -13.59 24.10
N ASP A 197 1.44 -13.10 24.37
CA ASP A 197 2.40 -13.71 25.29
C ASP A 197 2.57 -12.94 26.61
N GLY A 198 1.92 -11.77 26.75
CA GLY A 198 1.91 -10.95 27.97
C GLY A 198 2.00 -9.45 27.69
N THR A 199 1.80 -8.61 28.72
CA THR A 199 1.86 -7.14 28.59
C THR A 199 3.29 -6.66 28.33
N ARG A 200 4.29 -7.26 28.99
CA ARG A 200 5.69 -6.87 28.86
C ARG A 200 6.21 -7.19 27.46
N GLU A 201 5.90 -8.38 26.99
CA GLU A 201 6.25 -8.88 25.66
C GLU A 201 5.60 -8.02 24.57
N LEU A 202 4.37 -7.51 24.81
CA LEU A 202 3.73 -6.56 23.92
C LEU A 202 4.46 -5.21 23.88
N ILE A 203 4.94 -4.69 25.01
CA ILE A 203 5.73 -3.46 25.05
C ILE A 203 7.07 -3.66 24.31
N ASP A 204 7.73 -4.80 24.50
CA ASP A 204 8.96 -5.14 23.79
C ASP A 204 8.72 -5.24 22.28
N PHE A 205 7.61 -5.87 21.86
CA PHE A 205 7.16 -5.89 20.46
C PHE A 205 6.87 -4.47 19.93
N LEU A 206 6.22 -3.62 20.73
CA LEU A 206 5.91 -2.25 20.33
C LEU A 206 7.16 -1.40 20.11
N ALA A 207 8.25 -1.71 20.82
CA ALA A 207 9.56 -1.07 20.70
C ALA A 207 10.50 -1.76 19.68
N ASP A 208 10.11 -2.92 19.13
CA ASP A 208 10.94 -3.65 18.17
C ASP A 208 11.09 -2.85 16.87
N ARG A 209 12.35 -2.53 16.52
CA ARG A 209 12.66 -1.71 15.34
C ARG A 209 12.24 -2.37 14.03
N LYS A 210 12.33 -3.69 13.93
CA LYS A 210 11.91 -4.43 12.73
C LYS A 210 10.41 -4.28 12.54
N GLU A 211 9.62 -4.52 13.58
CA GLU A 211 8.16 -4.43 13.53
C GLU A 211 7.68 -2.99 13.26
N ILE A 212 8.39 -2.01 13.81
CA ILE A 212 8.16 -0.58 13.53
C ILE A 212 8.43 -0.25 12.05
N ASP A 213 9.60 -0.63 11.53
CA ASP A 213 9.99 -0.36 10.14
C ASP A 213 9.03 -1.04 9.15
N GLU A 214 8.58 -2.26 9.45
CA GLU A 214 7.58 -2.97 8.63
C GLU A 214 6.23 -2.24 8.59
N LEU A 215 5.77 -1.67 9.71
CA LEU A 215 4.54 -0.87 9.74
C LEU A 215 4.70 0.45 8.99
N TYR A 216 5.83 1.14 9.13
CA TYR A 216 6.02 2.41 8.43
C TYR A 216 6.15 2.24 6.92
N MET A 217 6.73 1.13 6.47
CA MET A 217 6.80 0.82 5.05
C MET A 217 5.40 0.72 4.44
N VAL A 218 4.49 -0.08 5.03
CA VAL A 218 3.11 -0.17 4.53
C VAL A 218 2.32 1.13 4.71
N LEU A 219 2.65 1.92 5.74
CA LEU A 219 2.07 3.25 5.95
C LEU A 219 2.41 4.19 4.79
N ASP A 220 3.68 4.28 4.39
CA ASP A 220 4.07 5.09 3.23
C ASP A 220 3.37 4.60 1.95
N GLU A 221 3.30 3.29 1.75
CA GLU A 221 2.70 2.69 0.56
C GLU A 221 1.22 3.01 0.40
N GLU A 222 0.45 2.91 1.50
CA GLU A 222 -0.96 3.31 1.49
C GLU A 222 -1.13 4.84 1.48
N LEU A 223 -0.18 5.59 2.04
CA LEU A 223 -0.19 7.05 1.96
C LEU A 223 -0.01 7.54 0.51
N LYS A 224 0.77 6.84 -0.32
CA LYS A 224 0.82 7.08 -1.77
C LYS A 224 -0.54 6.89 -2.43
N MET A 225 -1.29 5.85 -2.05
CA MET A 225 -2.64 5.61 -2.56
C MET A 225 -3.61 6.70 -2.10
N MET A 226 -3.57 7.05 -0.81
CA MET A 226 -4.39 8.11 -0.25
C MET A 226 -4.09 9.46 -0.91
N ALA A 227 -2.82 9.76 -1.20
CA ALA A 227 -2.40 10.96 -1.91
C ALA A 227 -2.99 11.08 -3.32
N ALA A 228 -3.32 9.96 -3.98
CA ALA A 228 -3.94 9.95 -5.30
C ALA A 228 -5.45 10.24 -5.26
N VAL A 229 -6.14 9.95 -4.14
CA VAL A 229 -7.60 10.08 -4.03
C VAL A 229 -8.07 11.22 -3.12
N ALA A 230 -7.21 11.70 -2.22
CA ALA A 230 -7.50 12.80 -1.31
C ALA A 230 -6.99 14.15 -1.85
N GLU A 231 -7.84 15.17 -1.79
CA GLU A 231 -7.58 16.49 -2.38
C GLU A 231 -6.39 17.21 -1.74
N GLN A 232 -6.16 16.98 -0.43
CA GLN A 232 -5.08 17.58 0.36
C GLN A 232 -4.08 16.55 0.88
N GLY A 233 -4.09 15.36 0.28
CA GLY A 233 -3.34 14.19 0.74
C GLY A 233 -3.99 13.52 1.95
N GLY A 234 -3.35 12.45 2.43
CA GLY A 234 -3.81 11.71 3.61
C GLY A 234 -3.29 12.28 4.92
N GLN A 235 -4.13 12.31 5.94
CA GLN A 235 -3.73 12.45 7.33
C GLN A 235 -3.49 11.07 7.95
N VAL A 236 -2.38 10.92 8.64
CA VAL A 236 -2.01 9.73 9.43
C VAL A 236 -2.54 9.89 10.84
N VAL A 237 -3.29 8.89 11.32
CA VAL A 237 -3.89 8.85 12.66
C VAL A 237 -3.57 7.50 13.32
N GLY A 238 -3.17 7.51 14.59
CA GLY A 238 -2.73 6.32 15.32
C GLY A 238 -1.30 6.47 15.85
N PRO A 239 -0.56 5.37 16.09
CA PRO A 239 -0.94 3.99 15.80
C PRO A 239 -1.91 3.39 16.83
N TYR A 240 -2.56 2.30 16.46
CA TYR A 240 -3.48 1.52 17.28
C TYR A 240 -3.11 0.04 17.32
N LEU A 241 -3.71 -0.70 18.24
CA LEU A 241 -3.63 -2.17 18.30
C LEU A 241 -4.87 -2.78 17.65
N LYS A 242 -4.70 -3.50 16.54
CA LYS A 242 -5.76 -4.31 15.93
C LYS A 242 -5.76 -5.70 16.53
N ARG A 243 -6.63 -5.93 17.51
CA ARG A 243 -6.69 -7.20 18.24
C ARG A 243 -7.52 -8.24 17.48
N MET A 244 -6.91 -9.35 17.10
CA MET A 244 -7.59 -10.52 16.58
C MET A 244 -7.79 -11.60 17.66
N ALA A 245 -8.43 -12.72 17.30
CA ALA A 245 -8.66 -13.80 18.25
C ALA A 245 -7.36 -14.37 18.86
N HIS A 246 -6.30 -14.52 18.06
CA HIS A 246 -5.06 -15.22 18.45
C HIS A 246 -3.79 -14.37 18.40
N LEU A 247 -3.90 -13.16 17.87
CA LEU A 247 -2.77 -12.28 17.61
C LEU A 247 -3.23 -10.83 17.67
N THR A 248 -2.30 -9.90 17.80
CA THR A 248 -2.54 -8.47 17.72
C THR A 248 -1.62 -7.89 16.65
N HIS A 249 -2.18 -7.06 15.79
CA HIS A 249 -1.40 -6.27 14.84
C HIS A 249 -1.27 -4.83 15.33
N THR A 250 -0.30 -4.12 14.76
CA THR A 250 -0.25 -2.66 14.86
C THR A 250 -0.80 -2.05 13.58
N GLU A 251 -1.50 -0.93 13.71
CA GLU A 251 -2.13 -0.29 12.57
C GLU A 251 -2.08 1.22 12.66
N TYR A 252 -2.13 1.87 11.51
CA TYR A 252 -2.50 3.28 11.39
C TYR A 252 -3.83 3.38 10.65
N LEU A 253 -4.45 4.55 10.76
CA LEU A 253 -5.55 4.98 9.92
C LEU A 253 -5.06 6.10 9.02
N LEU A 254 -5.40 6.02 7.74
CA LEU A 254 -5.25 7.12 6.81
C LEU A 254 -6.61 7.73 6.57
N ALA A 255 -6.71 9.06 6.61
CA ALA A 255 -7.95 9.78 6.39
C ALA A 255 -7.73 10.98 5.47
N GLY A 256 -8.55 11.13 4.44
CA GLY A 256 -8.44 12.24 3.50
C GLY A 256 -9.78 12.59 2.89
N ARG A 257 -10.08 13.88 2.76
CA ARG A 257 -11.31 14.31 2.06
C ARG A 257 -11.09 14.28 0.55
N GLY A 258 -12.12 13.85 -0.17
CA GLY A 258 -12.12 13.81 -1.62
C GLY A 258 -13.54 13.86 -2.20
N SER A 259 -13.62 14.22 -3.47
CA SER A 259 -14.87 14.37 -4.22
C SER A 259 -15.00 13.40 -5.41
N LEU A 260 -14.02 12.49 -5.56
CA LEU A 260 -14.04 11.47 -6.61
C LEU A 260 -15.25 10.55 -6.48
N ASP A 261 -15.71 10.04 -7.63
CA ASP A 261 -16.69 8.96 -7.67
C ASP A 261 -16.14 7.73 -6.93
N VAL A 262 -16.96 7.02 -6.16
CA VAL A 262 -16.47 5.87 -5.37
C VAL A 262 -15.92 4.73 -6.24
N ARG A 263 -16.35 4.63 -7.50
CA ARG A 263 -15.78 3.69 -8.49
C ARG A 263 -14.41 4.13 -8.96
N GLU A 264 -14.17 5.44 -9.03
CA GLU A 264 -12.84 6.02 -9.29
C GLU A 264 -11.91 5.80 -8.10
N VAL A 265 -12.40 6.00 -6.87
CA VAL A 265 -11.65 5.69 -5.65
C VAL A 265 -11.23 4.23 -5.64
N LEU A 266 -12.15 3.29 -5.93
CA LEU A 266 -11.80 1.88 -6.10
C LEU A 266 -10.72 1.70 -7.17
N ARG A 267 -10.89 2.26 -8.37
CA ARG A 267 -9.94 2.07 -9.47
C ARG A 267 -8.54 2.55 -9.13
N ALA A 268 -8.43 3.73 -8.51
CA ALA A 268 -7.16 4.34 -8.14
C ALA A 268 -6.43 3.59 -7.01
N THR A 269 -7.18 2.84 -6.19
CA THR A 269 -6.65 2.17 -4.99
C THR A 269 -6.42 0.67 -5.19
N MET A 270 -6.95 0.05 -6.26
CA MET A 270 -6.65 -1.35 -6.60
C MET A 270 -5.13 -1.60 -6.69
N PHE A 271 -4.55 -2.56 -5.98
CA PHE A 271 -5.04 -3.10 -4.70
C PHE A 271 -4.01 -2.80 -3.62
N ALA A 272 -4.40 -2.97 -2.36
CA ALA A 272 -3.57 -2.63 -1.21
C ALA A 272 -2.14 -3.24 -1.32
N PRO A 273 -1.12 -2.50 -0.89
CA PRO A 273 0.27 -2.94 -0.98
C PRO A 273 0.54 -4.12 -0.03
N THR A 274 -0.21 -4.23 1.06
CA THR A 274 -0.20 -5.35 2.03
C THR A 274 -0.52 -6.72 1.42
N VAL A 275 -1.12 -6.75 0.22
CA VAL A 275 -1.46 -7.97 -0.52
C VAL A 275 -0.88 -8.01 -1.93
N THR A 276 -0.08 -7.01 -2.31
CA THR A 276 0.57 -6.93 -3.63
C THR A 276 2.08 -6.68 -3.48
N GLY A 277 2.46 -5.50 -3.02
CA GLY A 277 3.83 -5.03 -2.82
C GLY A 277 4.01 -3.58 -3.25
N SER A 278 5.26 -3.12 -3.25
CA SER A 278 5.60 -1.73 -3.57
C SER A 278 6.92 -1.60 -4.35
N PRO A 279 6.97 -0.73 -5.39
CA PRO A 279 5.86 0.04 -5.96
C PRO A 279 4.79 -0.84 -6.64
N VAL A 280 3.51 -0.49 -6.49
CA VAL A 280 2.36 -1.37 -6.85
C VAL A 280 2.40 -1.84 -8.31
N GLU A 281 2.70 -0.94 -9.24
CA GLU A 281 2.77 -1.30 -10.67
C GLU A 281 3.85 -2.36 -10.92
N ASN A 282 5.03 -2.20 -10.31
CA ASN A 282 6.09 -3.18 -10.47
C ASN A 282 5.82 -4.46 -9.68
N ALA A 283 5.19 -4.37 -8.51
CA ALA A 283 4.73 -5.52 -7.75
C ALA A 283 3.78 -6.39 -8.59
N CYS A 284 2.88 -5.78 -9.35
CA CYS A 284 2.02 -6.50 -10.29
C CYS A 284 2.82 -7.27 -11.37
N ARG A 285 3.92 -6.68 -11.88
CA ARG A 285 4.83 -7.38 -12.80
C ARG A 285 5.61 -8.52 -12.14
N VAL A 286 6.07 -8.34 -10.90
CA VAL A 286 6.73 -9.39 -10.11
C VAL A 286 5.77 -10.55 -9.86
N ILE A 287 4.57 -10.25 -9.40
CA ILE A 287 3.49 -11.22 -9.19
C ILE A 287 3.26 -12.04 -10.46
N ALA A 288 3.12 -11.39 -11.61
CA ALA A 288 2.90 -12.08 -12.89
C ALA A 288 4.09 -12.96 -13.34
N ARG A 289 5.32 -12.68 -12.89
CA ARG A 289 6.50 -13.53 -13.17
C ARG A 289 6.53 -14.79 -12.31
N HIS A 290 6.14 -14.67 -11.03
CA HIS A 290 6.32 -15.73 -10.04
C HIS A 290 5.07 -16.59 -9.82
N GLU A 291 3.88 -16.06 -10.13
CA GLU A 291 2.62 -16.79 -9.98
C GLU A 291 2.21 -17.48 -11.29
N ARG A 292 1.94 -18.79 -11.21
CA ARG A 292 1.54 -19.60 -12.38
C ARG A 292 0.03 -19.57 -12.66
N ARG A 293 -0.75 -19.01 -11.76
CA ARG A 293 -2.23 -18.99 -11.80
C ARG A 293 -2.72 -17.62 -11.37
N GLY A 294 -3.85 -17.20 -11.92
CA GLY A 294 -4.53 -16.00 -11.45
C GLY A 294 -5.05 -16.16 -10.02
N ARG A 295 -5.18 -15.02 -9.34
CA ARG A 295 -5.57 -14.92 -7.93
C ARG A 295 -7.07 -15.09 -7.70
N GLY A 296 -7.89 -15.12 -8.75
CA GLY A 296 -9.33 -14.96 -8.65
C GLY A 296 -9.67 -13.69 -7.89
N TYR A 297 -10.31 -13.85 -6.74
CA TYR A 297 -10.64 -12.74 -5.84
C TYR A 297 -9.64 -12.52 -4.70
N TYR A 298 -8.61 -13.36 -4.55
CA TYR A 298 -7.57 -13.09 -3.55
C TYR A 298 -6.89 -11.75 -3.83
N ALA A 299 -6.65 -10.96 -2.78
CA ALA A 299 -6.18 -9.57 -2.86
C ALA A 299 -7.15 -8.57 -3.51
N GLY A 300 -8.28 -9.04 -4.07
CA GLY A 300 -9.38 -8.21 -4.54
C GLY A 300 -10.20 -7.62 -3.37
N VAL A 301 -11.41 -7.14 -3.66
CA VAL A 301 -12.28 -6.55 -2.63
C VAL A 301 -13.74 -6.99 -2.75
N LEU A 302 -14.45 -7.01 -1.61
CA LEU A 302 -15.90 -6.90 -1.59
C LEU A 302 -16.23 -5.43 -1.38
N ALA A 303 -16.83 -4.76 -2.34
CA ALA A 303 -17.17 -3.35 -2.23
C ALA A 303 -18.68 -3.16 -2.09
N LEU A 304 -19.12 -2.64 -0.94
CA LEU A 304 -20.51 -2.23 -0.72
C LEU A 304 -20.66 -0.75 -1.09
N LEU A 305 -21.34 -0.48 -2.21
CA LEU A 305 -21.58 0.85 -2.74
C LEU A 305 -23.03 1.29 -2.45
N GLY A 306 -23.21 2.56 -2.14
CA GLY A 306 -24.53 3.13 -1.89
C GLY A 306 -24.52 4.66 -1.88
N HIS A 307 -25.58 5.20 -1.28
CA HIS A 307 -25.63 6.61 -0.90
C HIS A 307 -26.08 6.74 0.56
N ASP A 308 -25.67 7.80 1.24
CA ASP A 308 -26.28 8.18 2.52
C ASP A 308 -27.62 8.91 2.33
N ASP A 309 -28.24 9.31 3.43
CA ASP A 309 -29.57 9.95 3.42
C ASP A 309 -29.55 11.34 2.76
N GLU A 310 -28.39 12.00 2.73
CA GLU A 310 -28.17 13.26 2.01
C GLU A 310 -27.79 13.05 0.53
N GLY A 311 -27.75 11.79 0.06
CA GLY A 311 -27.47 11.45 -1.32
C GLY A 311 -26.00 11.52 -1.71
N ARG A 312 -25.06 11.57 -0.74
CA ARG A 312 -23.62 11.44 -1.01
C ARG A 312 -23.26 9.98 -1.18
N GLN A 313 -22.29 9.70 -2.06
CA GLN A 313 -21.85 8.34 -2.33
C GLN A 313 -21.17 7.72 -1.11
N THR A 314 -21.43 6.44 -0.87
CA THR A 314 -20.79 5.65 0.19
C THR A 314 -20.10 4.42 -0.38
N LEU A 315 -18.97 4.06 0.24
CA LEU A 315 -18.17 2.88 -0.09
C LEU A 315 -17.68 2.24 1.20
N ASP A 316 -17.84 0.94 1.33
CA ASP A 316 -17.18 0.13 2.34
C ASP A 316 -16.59 -1.11 1.68
N ALA A 317 -15.27 -1.17 1.56
CA ALA A 317 -14.57 -2.23 0.84
C ALA A 317 -13.46 -2.87 1.69
N PRO A 318 -13.68 -4.06 2.30
CA PRO A 318 -12.61 -4.92 2.80
C PRO A 318 -11.75 -5.56 1.70
N ILE A 319 -10.52 -5.91 2.06
CA ILE A 319 -9.65 -6.77 1.26
C ILE A 319 -10.10 -8.24 1.38
N LEU A 320 -10.11 -8.96 0.26
CA LEU A 320 -10.38 -10.40 0.18
C LEU A 320 -9.13 -11.23 0.51
N ILE A 321 -8.79 -11.24 1.79
CA ILE A 321 -7.85 -12.17 2.44
C ILE A 321 -8.58 -12.94 3.54
N ARG A 322 -7.97 -13.99 4.08
CA ARG A 322 -8.61 -14.87 5.09
C ARG A 322 -10.01 -15.29 4.63
N THR A 323 -10.08 -15.71 3.37
CA THR A 323 -11.33 -16.00 2.66
C THR A 323 -11.20 -17.33 1.93
N ALA A 324 -12.24 -18.15 2.06
CA ALA A 324 -12.43 -19.36 1.30
C ALA A 324 -13.39 -19.12 0.13
N GLU A 325 -13.02 -19.63 -1.04
CA GLU A 325 -13.89 -19.76 -2.20
C GLU A 325 -14.33 -21.21 -2.34
N ILE A 326 -15.64 -21.44 -2.42
CA ILE A 326 -16.25 -22.76 -2.60
C ILE A 326 -17.08 -22.75 -3.87
N SER A 327 -16.68 -23.60 -4.82
CA SER A 327 -17.43 -23.79 -6.08
C SER A 327 -18.72 -24.59 -5.87
N PRO A 328 -19.69 -24.54 -6.79
CA PRO A 328 -20.89 -25.37 -6.75
C PRO A 328 -20.61 -26.88 -6.75
N ALA A 329 -19.45 -27.28 -7.31
CA ALA A 329 -19.00 -28.68 -7.30
C ALA A 329 -18.32 -29.10 -5.98
N GLY A 330 -18.24 -28.20 -4.99
CA GLY A 330 -17.63 -28.48 -3.69
C GLY A 330 -16.11 -28.35 -3.64
N ARG A 331 -15.45 -27.90 -4.72
CA ARG A 331 -14.01 -27.56 -4.65
C ARG A 331 -13.82 -26.30 -3.80
N LEU A 332 -13.01 -26.44 -2.75
CA LEU A 332 -12.58 -25.38 -1.84
C LEU A 332 -11.20 -24.84 -2.25
N ARG A 333 -11.05 -23.52 -2.21
CA ARG A 333 -9.78 -22.80 -2.34
C ARG A 333 -9.65 -21.82 -1.18
N VAL A 334 -8.48 -21.80 -0.54
CA VAL A 334 -8.10 -20.77 0.45
C VAL A 334 -6.74 -20.20 0.02
N PRO A 335 -6.75 -19.16 -0.83
CA PRO A 335 -5.53 -18.46 -1.22
C PRO A 335 -4.92 -17.71 -0.03
N VAL A 336 -3.59 -17.72 0.04
CA VAL A 336 -2.83 -17.05 1.10
C VAL A 336 -1.45 -16.67 0.59
N GLY A 337 -0.91 -15.58 1.12
CA GLY A 337 0.45 -15.11 0.83
C GLY A 337 1.08 -14.51 2.09
N ALA A 338 2.37 -14.23 1.99
CA ALA A 338 3.14 -13.54 3.01
C ALA A 338 3.89 -12.36 2.38
N THR A 339 4.14 -11.32 3.17
CA THR A 339 4.80 -10.10 2.70
C THR A 339 6.30 -10.32 2.76
N LEU A 340 6.91 -10.49 1.59
CA LEU A 340 8.34 -10.74 1.44
C LEU A 340 9.07 -9.42 1.56
N VAL A 341 9.93 -9.28 2.56
CA VAL A 341 10.80 -8.13 2.80
C VAL A 341 12.25 -8.57 2.83
N ARG A 342 13.21 -7.65 2.74
CA ARG A 342 14.65 -8.00 2.70
C ARG A 342 15.15 -8.91 3.83
N HIS A 343 14.49 -8.89 4.99
CA HIS A 343 14.83 -9.69 6.17
C HIS A 343 14.02 -10.98 6.31
N SER A 344 13.12 -11.26 5.35
CA SER A 344 12.35 -12.50 5.29
C SER A 344 13.26 -13.71 5.14
N THR A 345 12.79 -14.85 5.65
CA THR A 345 13.46 -16.14 5.45
C THR A 345 12.48 -17.12 4.80
N PRO A 346 12.88 -17.95 3.82
CA PRO A 346 11.99 -18.90 3.17
C PRO A 346 11.15 -19.74 4.15
N ALA A 347 11.77 -20.28 5.19
CA ALA A 347 11.07 -21.07 6.20
C ALA A 347 10.08 -20.25 7.04
N GLY A 348 10.41 -19.01 7.37
CA GLY A 348 9.52 -18.10 8.10
C GLY A 348 8.27 -17.77 7.30
N GLU A 349 8.42 -17.42 6.02
CA GLU A 349 7.30 -17.05 5.14
C GLU A 349 6.39 -18.25 4.85
N VAL A 350 6.95 -19.44 4.68
CA VAL A 350 6.17 -20.69 4.60
C VAL A 350 5.32 -20.87 5.86
N ALA A 351 5.92 -20.77 7.05
CA ALA A 351 5.20 -20.92 8.31
C ALA A 351 4.10 -19.84 8.51
N GLU A 352 4.35 -18.62 8.01
CA GLU A 352 3.39 -17.54 8.06
C GLU A 352 2.16 -17.83 7.19
N THR A 353 2.31 -18.36 5.98
CA THR A 353 1.16 -18.72 5.14
C THR A 353 0.26 -19.79 5.78
N HIS A 354 0.86 -20.78 6.47
CA HIS A 354 0.09 -21.77 7.27
C HIS A 354 -0.68 -21.07 8.38
N THR A 355 -0.03 -20.17 9.12
CA THR A 355 -0.63 -19.43 10.23
C THR A 355 -1.79 -18.54 9.76
N LYS A 356 -1.61 -17.83 8.64
CA LYS A 356 -2.65 -16.96 8.05
C LYS A 356 -3.85 -17.77 7.53
N ALA A 357 -3.63 -18.96 6.97
CA ALA A 357 -4.73 -19.82 6.49
C ALA A 357 -5.48 -20.54 7.63
N ALA A 358 -4.82 -20.79 8.76
CA ALA A 358 -5.31 -21.64 9.84
C ALA A 358 -6.70 -21.23 10.37
N GLY A 359 -6.97 -19.93 10.55
CA GLY A 359 -8.26 -19.46 11.09
C GLY A 359 -9.46 -19.87 10.21
N VAL A 360 -9.35 -19.63 8.91
CA VAL A 360 -10.39 -19.97 7.91
C VAL A 360 -10.51 -21.49 7.76
N LEU A 361 -9.38 -22.18 7.72
CA LEU A 361 -9.34 -23.64 7.63
C LEU A 361 -9.95 -24.31 8.86
N ALA A 362 -9.73 -23.77 10.06
CA ALA A 362 -10.34 -24.25 11.29
C ALA A 362 -11.86 -24.03 11.30
N ALA A 363 -12.34 -22.88 10.82
CA ALA A 363 -13.77 -22.64 10.61
C ALA A 363 -14.38 -23.68 9.64
N LEU A 364 -13.64 -24.10 8.62
CA LEU A 364 -14.01 -25.15 7.68
C LEU A 364 -13.71 -26.58 8.16
N GLY A 365 -13.38 -26.78 9.44
CA GLY A 365 -13.19 -28.11 10.03
C GLY A 365 -11.89 -28.82 9.66
N ALA A 366 -10.96 -28.16 8.97
CA ALA A 366 -9.66 -28.73 8.61
C ALA A 366 -8.69 -28.86 9.79
N SER A 367 -8.93 -28.11 10.88
CA SER A 367 -8.10 -28.12 12.09
C SER A 367 -8.92 -27.73 13.32
N SER A 368 -8.46 -28.10 14.52
CA SER A 368 -9.10 -27.70 15.77
C SER A 368 -8.95 -26.19 16.00
N LEU A 369 -10.06 -25.50 16.30
CA LEU A 369 -10.03 -24.13 16.80
C LEU A 369 -9.32 -24.10 18.16
N ARG A 370 -8.27 -23.27 18.29
CA ARG A 370 -7.62 -23.05 19.58
C ARG A 370 -8.45 -22.08 20.41
N ARG A 371 -8.43 -22.21 21.73
CA ARG A 371 -9.08 -21.24 22.61
C ARG A 371 -8.23 -19.96 22.64
N PRO A 372 -8.82 -18.76 22.50
CA PRO A 372 -8.05 -17.52 22.55
C PRO A 372 -7.40 -17.35 23.94
N PRO A 373 -6.14 -16.89 24.00
CA PRO A 373 -5.45 -16.59 25.25
C PRO A 373 -6.03 -15.34 25.94
N VAL A 374 -5.65 -15.13 27.20
CA VAL A 374 -6.05 -13.94 27.97
C VAL A 374 -5.32 -12.71 27.41
N ARG A 375 -6.05 -11.60 27.24
CA ARG A 375 -5.56 -10.39 26.59
C ARG A 375 -5.07 -9.35 27.60
N PRO A 376 -3.96 -8.64 27.33
CA PRO A 376 -3.63 -7.39 28.00
C PRO A 376 -4.70 -6.31 27.75
N SER A 377 -4.94 -5.41 28.70
CA SER A 377 -5.87 -4.28 28.55
C SER A 377 -5.31 -3.21 27.59
N ASP A 378 -6.19 -2.53 26.84
CA ASP A 378 -5.82 -1.38 26.00
C ASP A 378 -5.55 -0.12 26.82
N ASP A 379 -6.15 -0.02 28.01
CA ASP A 379 -6.01 1.15 28.88
C ASP A 379 -4.71 1.17 29.69
N ASP A 380 -3.75 0.28 29.39
CA ASP A 380 -2.45 0.28 30.04
C ASP A 380 -1.64 1.53 29.62
N PRO A 381 -1.29 2.43 30.55
CA PRO A 381 -0.57 3.65 30.21
C PRO A 381 0.78 3.42 29.55
N ALA A 382 1.46 2.29 29.83
CA ALA A 382 2.74 1.97 29.23
C ALA A 382 2.58 1.56 27.75
N ILE A 383 1.52 0.82 27.42
CA ILE A 383 1.17 0.49 26.03
C ILE A 383 0.86 1.77 25.25
N GLN A 384 0.04 2.66 25.82
CA GLN A 384 -0.33 3.93 25.18
C GLN A 384 0.90 4.84 24.96
N ALA A 385 1.81 4.91 25.93
CA ALA A 385 3.06 5.65 25.78
C ALA A 385 3.96 5.04 24.68
N ALA A 386 4.08 3.71 24.61
CA ALA A 386 4.85 3.03 23.58
C ALA A 386 4.27 3.26 22.17
N LEU A 387 2.95 3.24 22.02
CA LEU A 387 2.27 3.59 20.76
C LEU A 387 2.50 5.05 20.38
N ALA A 388 2.32 5.98 21.32
CA ALA A 388 2.51 7.41 21.07
C ALA A 388 3.94 7.74 20.63
N ALA A 389 4.95 7.10 21.24
CA ALA A 389 6.36 7.28 20.90
C ALA A 389 6.69 6.88 19.45
N ARG A 390 5.87 6.04 18.80
CA ARG A 390 6.04 5.72 17.36
C ARG A 390 5.77 6.93 16.45
N ASN A 391 5.18 8.02 16.93
CA ASN A 391 4.98 9.20 16.11
C ASN A 391 6.12 10.22 16.17
N ASP A 392 7.03 10.11 17.16
CA ASP A 392 8.05 11.13 17.44
C ASP A 392 9.03 11.33 16.27
N GLY A 393 9.29 10.27 15.50
CA GLY A 393 10.21 10.28 14.37
C GLY A 393 9.56 10.49 13.00
N LEU A 394 8.24 10.72 12.94
CA LEU A 394 7.49 10.82 11.68
C LEU A 394 7.32 12.26 11.20
N ALA A 395 7.15 12.42 9.89
CA ALA A 395 6.92 13.70 9.23
C ALA A 395 5.61 14.34 9.71
N ARG A 396 5.74 15.41 10.50
CA ARG A 396 4.62 16.22 11.01
C ARG A 396 3.67 16.70 9.92
N PHE A 397 4.18 16.88 8.70
CA PHE A 397 3.36 17.15 7.54
C PHE A 397 2.16 16.19 7.49
N TRP A 398 2.37 14.88 7.50
CA TRP A 398 1.28 13.90 7.35
C TRP A 398 0.46 13.65 8.61
N LEU A 399 0.94 14.05 9.80
CA LEU A 399 0.23 13.83 11.06
C LEU A 399 -0.71 15.00 11.41
N ASP A 400 -0.29 16.22 11.09
CA ASP A 400 -0.98 17.44 11.54
C ASP A 400 -2.12 17.85 10.61
N GLN A 401 -3.19 18.37 11.22
CA GLN A 401 -4.19 19.12 10.47
C GLN A 401 -3.61 20.46 10.06
N ARG A 402 -3.54 20.71 8.75
CA ARG A 402 -2.93 21.91 8.18
C ARG A 402 -4.01 22.84 7.64
N HIS A 403 -3.86 24.14 7.87
CA HIS A 403 -4.65 25.15 7.18
C HIS A 403 -4.06 25.43 5.79
N PRO A 404 -4.90 25.70 4.76
CA PRO A 404 -4.41 26.12 3.46
C PRO A 404 -3.45 27.32 3.56
N GLY A 405 -2.31 27.23 2.87
CA GLY A 405 -1.30 28.30 2.83
C GLY A 405 -0.36 28.37 4.04
N ALA A 406 -0.49 27.50 5.05
CA ALA A 406 0.34 27.54 6.25
C ALA A 406 1.85 27.30 5.99
N LEU A 407 2.20 26.66 4.88
CA LEU A 407 3.57 26.33 4.49
C LEU A 407 4.05 27.06 3.24
N THR A 408 3.27 28.01 2.72
CA THR A 408 3.62 28.72 1.48
C THR A 408 4.95 29.46 1.65
N VAL A 409 5.89 29.19 0.74
CA VAL A 409 7.22 29.80 0.76
C VAL A 409 7.24 31.02 -0.17
N PRO A 410 7.68 32.20 0.32
CA PRO A 410 7.86 33.37 -0.53
C PRO A 410 8.76 33.07 -1.74
N GLY A 411 8.28 33.41 -2.94
CA GLY A 411 9.00 33.17 -4.20
C GLY A 411 8.64 31.86 -4.91
N LEU A 412 7.94 30.93 -4.23
CA LEU A 412 7.38 29.72 -4.86
C LEU A 412 5.90 29.86 -5.22
N ASP A 413 5.18 30.76 -4.56
CA ASP A 413 3.75 30.97 -4.79
C ASP A 413 3.44 31.29 -6.28
N GLY A 414 2.58 30.48 -6.88
CA GLY A 414 2.18 30.59 -8.29
C GLY A 414 3.21 30.09 -9.31
N ARG A 415 4.40 29.64 -8.88
CA ARG A 415 5.38 28.97 -9.76
C ARG A 415 4.87 27.60 -10.17
N THR A 416 5.26 27.16 -11.35
CA THR A 416 4.85 25.88 -11.92
C THR A 416 5.91 24.81 -11.69
N ALA A 417 5.49 23.61 -11.30
CA ALA A 417 6.35 22.43 -11.24
C ALA A 417 5.75 21.27 -12.01
N VAL A 418 6.59 20.54 -12.73
CA VAL A 418 6.23 19.26 -13.35
C VAL A 418 7.02 18.15 -12.71
N ILE A 419 6.34 17.15 -12.18
CA ILE A 419 6.94 15.92 -11.67
C ILE A 419 6.82 14.84 -12.73
N VAL A 420 7.96 14.26 -13.13
CA VAL A 420 8.01 13.09 -14.00
C VAL A 420 8.01 11.83 -13.14
N ASP A 421 6.94 11.06 -13.24
CA ASP A 421 6.72 9.80 -12.52
C ASP A 421 7.39 8.62 -13.23
N ASN A 422 8.32 7.96 -12.53
CA ASN A 422 9.07 6.81 -13.05
C ASN A 422 8.54 5.48 -12.50
N GLU A 423 7.20 5.37 -12.34
CA GLU A 423 6.45 4.21 -11.82
C GLU A 423 6.54 4.07 -10.28
N ASP A 424 6.63 5.18 -9.57
CA ASP A 424 6.51 5.22 -8.10
C ASP A 424 5.70 6.43 -7.64
N THR A 425 4.50 6.13 -7.14
CA THR A 425 3.49 7.10 -6.72
C THR A 425 3.86 7.91 -5.48
N PHE A 426 5.07 7.78 -4.96
CA PHE A 426 5.68 8.83 -4.13
C PHE A 426 5.60 10.22 -4.80
N THR A 427 5.57 10.29 -6.13
CA THR A 427 5.30 11.54 -6.86
C THR A 427 3.99 12.22 -6.45
N ALA A 428 2.94 11.47 -6.10
CA ALA A 428 1.68 12.03 -5.62
C ALA A 428 1.84 12.68 -4.23
N MET A 429 2.61 12.05 -3.34
CA MET A 429 2.96 12.60 -2.03
C MET A 429 3.82 13.86 -2.17
N LEU A 430 4.84 13.82 -3.03
CA LEU A 430 5.68 14.97 -3.32
C LEU A 430 4.87 16.12 -3.92
N ALA A 431 3.91 15.84 -4.80
CA ALA A 431 3.02 16.86 -5.36
C ALA A 431 2.23 17.61 -4.27
N HIS A 432 1.75 16.93 -3.23
CA HIS A 432 1.06 17.59 -2.11
C HIS A 432 2.00 18.48 -1.29
N GLN A 433 3.23 18.04 -1.01
CA GLN A 433 4.20 18.88 -0.33
C GLN A 433 4.56 20.11 -1.18
N LEU A 434 4.82 19.96 -2.47
CA LEU A 434 5.12 21.08 -3.37
C LEU A 434 3.94 22.07 -3.51
N LYS A 435 2.70 21.57 -3.59
CA LYS A 435 1.50 22.42 -3.55
C LYS A 435 1.39 23.18 -2.23
N ALA A 436 1.68 22.53 -1.10
CA ALA A 436 1.67 23.18 0.20
C ALA A 436 2.73 24.29 0.33
N LEU A 437 3.85 24.17 -0.39
CA LEU A 437 4.87 25.22 -0.48
C LEU A 437 4.47 26.38 -1.43
N GLY A 438 3.38 26.25 -2.18
CA GLY A 438 2.82 27.30 -3.06
C GLY A 438 2.93 27.02 -4.56
N LEU A 439 3.50 25.89 -5.00
CA LEU A 439 3.64 25.59 -6.42
C LEU A 439 2.34 25.05 -7.04
N ALA A 440 2.11 25.40 -8.31
CA ALA A 440 1.15 24.73 -9.17
C ALA A 440 1.82 23.47 -9.78
N VAL A 441 1.39 22.29 -9.34
CA VAL A 441 2.07 21.02 -9.67
C VAL A 441 1.28 20.17 -10.64
N THR A 442 1.94 19.72 -11.70
CA THR A 442 1.44 18.67 -12.62
C THR A 442 2.31 17.43 -12.50
N VAL A 443 1.70 16.24 -12.43
CA VAL A 443 2.43 14.96 -12.50
C VAL A 443 2.21 14.35 -13.89
N VAL A 444 3.28 13.92 -14.55
CA VAL A 444 3.25 13.29 -15.87
C VAL A 444 4.02 11.96 -15.83
N PRO A 445 3.61 10.92 -16.57
CA PRO A 445 4.36 9.67 -16.62
C PRO A 445 5.67 9.85 -17.39
N TRP A 446 6.68 9.04 -17.09
CA TRP A 446 7.97 9.03 -17.81
C TRP A 446 7.83 8.79 -19.32
N THR A 447 6.74 8.14 -19.72
CA THR A 447 6.38 7.88 -21.13
C THR A 447 5.88 9.12 -21.87
N VAL A 448 5.70 10.26 -21.20
CA VAL A 448 5.28 11.50 -21.86
C VAL A 448 6.29 11.88 -22.95
N PRO A 449 5.84 12.14 -24.20
CA PRO A 449 6.75 12.45 -25.30
C PRO A 449 7.60 13.69 -25.03
N VAL A 450 6.97 14.74 -24.48
CA VAL A 450 7.60 16.02 -24.13
C VAL A 450 7.13 16.43 -22.76
N VAL A 451 8.07 16.74 -21.86
CA VAL A 451 7.76 17.26 -20.52
C VAL A 451 7.21 18.68 -20.69
N PRO A 452 6.02 19.01 -20.12
CA PRO A 452 5.47 20.36 -20.20
C PRO A 452 6.44 21.40 -19.63
N PRO A 453 6.48 22.63 -20.18
CA PRO A 453 7.32 23.70 -19.64
C PRO A 453 6.88 24.06 -18.22
N ALA A 454 7.85 24.26 -17.33
CA ALA A 454 7.62 24.61 -15.93
C ALA A 454 8.79 25.43 -15.37
N ASP A 455 8.56 26.15 -14.27
CA ASP A 455 9.64 26.81 -13.52
C ASP A 455 10.57 25.79 -12.85
N LEU A 456 10.05 24.62 -12.48
CA LEU A 456 10.79 23.50 -11.89
C LEU A 456 10.41 22.17 -12.56
N VAL A 457 11.41 21.38 -12.94
CA VAL A 457 11.20 19.98 -13.32
C VAL A 457 11.71 19.08 -12.21
N VAL A 458 10.87 18.17 -11.75
CA VAL A 458 11.22 17.14 -10.78
C VAL A 458 11.33 15.80 -11.49
N VAL A 459 12.51 15.18 -11.47
CA VAL A 459 12.67 13.80 -11.94
C VAL A 459 12.48 12.87 -10.75
N GLY A 460 11.32 12.22 -10.72
CA GLY A 460 10.83 11.47 -9.56
C GLY A 460 11.53 10.12 -9.32
N PRO A 461 11.13 9.44 -8.24
CA PRO A 461 11.60 8.10 -7.92
C PRO A 461 11.01 7.04 -8.86
N GLY A 462 11.58 5.84 -8.83
CA GLY A 462 11.11 4.69 -9.59
C GLY A 462 11.90 3.41 -9.29
N PRO A 463 11.34 2.22 -9.56
CA PRO A 463 12.05 0.95 -9.40
C PRO A 463 13.02 0.69 -10.55
N GLY A 464 14.00 -0.19 -10.29
CA GLY A 464 14.94 -0.74 -11.27
C GLY A 464 16.41 -0.32 -11.03
N ASP A 465 17.30 -0.84 -11.88
CA ASP A 465 18.73 -0.50 -11.88
C ASP A 465 18.98 0.78 -12.71
N PRO A 466 19.50 1.88 -12.14
CA PRO A 466 19.77 3.11 -12.90
C PRO A 466 20.72 2.92 -14.10
N GLY A 467 21.52 1.85 -14.09
CA GLY A 467 22.45 1.48 -15.16
C GLY A 467 21.88 0.58 -16.25
N SER A 468 20.66 0.04 -16.12
CA SER A 468 20.12 -0.91 -17.10
C SER A 468 19.72 -0.27 -18.43
N ASP A 469 19.55 -1.12 -19.44
CA ASP A 469 19.14 -0.75 -20.80
C ASP A 469 17.65 -0.95 -21.04
N ASP A 470 16.80 -0.94 -20.02
CA ASP A 470 15.35 -0.91 -20.27
C ASP A 470 14.89 0.47 -20.79
N PRO A 471 13.72 0.56 -21.46
CA PRO A 471 13.24 1.80 -22.05
C PRO A 471 13.07 2.96 -21.06
N LYS A 472 12.65 2.67 -19.81
CA LYS A 472 12.46 3.69 -18.78
C LYS A 472 13.79 4.29 -18.39
N MET A 473 14.79 3.46 -18.07
CA MET A 473 16.10 3.97 -17.66
C MET A 473 16.79 4.77 -18.76
N ARG A 474 16.69 4.36 -20.03
CA ARG A 474 17.18 5.18 -21.15
C ARG A 474 16.47 6.54 -21.23
N ARG A 475 15.15 6.58 -21.06
CA ARG A 475 14.37 7.82 -21.12
C ARG A 475 14.71 8.76 -19.96
N VAL A 476 14.83 8.24 -18.74
CA VAL A 476 15.22 9.04 -17.56
C VAL A 476 16.63 9.60 -17.71
N ARG A 477 17.60 8.80 -18.18
CA ARG A 477 18.97 9.27 -18.48
C ARG A 477 18.97 10.39 -19.53
N ALA A 478 18.22 10.21 -20.62
CA ALA A 478 18.11 11.22 -21.67
C ALA A 478 17.50 12.53 -21.15
N LEU A 479 16.43 12.44 -20.35
CA LEU A 479 15.77 13.60 -19.75
C LEU A 479 16.72 14.37 -18.82
N VAL A 480 17.41 13.69 -17.91
CA VAL A 480 18.34 14.36 -16.99
C VAL A 480 19.48 15.04 -17.75
N ALA A 481 20.02 14.40 -18.78
CA ALA A 481 21.05 15.01 -19.64
C ALA A 481 20.54 16.28 -20.37
N GLU A 482 19.31 16.25 -20.88
CA GLU A 482 18.65 17.39 -21.52
C GLU A 482 18.46 18.56 -20.54
N LEU A 483 17.95 18.29 -19.32
CA LEU A 483 17.71 19.30 -18.29
C LEU A 483 19.01 19.97 -17.84
N LEU A 484 20.08 19.18 -17.66
CA LEU A 484 21.42 19.72 -17.36
C LEU A 484 21.97 20.57 -18.50
N ALA A 485 21.85 20.12 -19.76
CA ALA A 485 22.35 20.85 -20.92
C ALA A 485 21.64 22.19 -21.15
N THR A 486 20.34 22.24 -20.87
CA THR A 486 19.49 23.43 -21.01
C THR A 486 19.48 24.33 -19.77
N ARG A 487 20.10 23.89 -18.67
CA ARG A 487 20.03 24.55 -17.34
C ARG A 487 18.59 24.77 -16.85
N GLN A 488 17.68 23.88 -17.22
CA GLN A 488 16.32 23.88 -16.67
C GLN A 488 16.40 23.58 -15.17
N PRO A 489 15.77 24.38 -14.29
CA PRO A 489 15.73 24.10 -12.86
C PRO A 489 15.26 22.67 -12.56
N LEU A 490 16.12 21.89 -11.92
CA LEU A 490 15.95 20.46 -11.72
C LEU A 490 16.02 20.09 -10.23
N LEU A 491 15.02 19.36 -9.74
CA LEU A 491 15.13 18.56 -8.52
C LEU A 491 15.06 17.07 -8.86
N ALA A 492 16.06 16.29 -8.49
CA ALA A 492 16.11 14.86 -8.77
C ALA A 492 15.95 14.04 -7.48
N VAL A 493 15.01 13.08 -7.44
CA VAL A 493 14.68 12.32 -6.21
C VAL A 493 14.91 10.82 -6.42
N CYS A 494 15.61 10.18 -5.49
CA CYS A 494 15.95 8.75 -5.47
C CYS A 494 16.52 8.24 -6.82
N LEU A 495 15.74 7.58 -7.68
CA LEU A 495 16.18 7.15 -9.02
C LEU A 495 16.66 8.34 -9.87
N GLY A 496 15.90 9.44 -9.86
CA GLY A 496 16.31 10.67 -10.53
C GLY A 496 17.66 11.17 -10.02
N HIS A 497 17.88 11.12 -8.71
CA HIS A 497 19.15 11.50 -8.10
C HIS A 497 20.31 10.58 -8.49
N GLN A 498 20.08 9.27 -8.56
CA GLN A 498 21.09 8.30 -9.00
C GLN A 498 21.50 8.57 -10.46
N VAL A 499 20.52 8.82 -11.33
CA VAL A 499 20.78 9.17 -12.74
C VAL A 499 21.51 10.51 -12.85
N LEU A 500 21.11 11.52 -12.08
CA LEU A 500 21.81 12.81 -11.99
C LEU A 500 23.26 12.62 -11.55
N SER A 501 23.49 11.83 -10.50
CA SER A 501 24.83 11.54 -9.98
C SER A 501 25.72 10.91 -11.04
N ALA A 502 25.20 9.91 -11.78
CA ALA A 502 25.92 9.28 -12.89
C ALA A 502 26.21 10.26 -14.03
N ALA A 503 25.26 11.14 -14.39
CA ALA A 503 25.46 12.17 -15.41
C ALA A 503 26.53 13.20 -15.02
N LEU A 504 26.74 13.43 -13.73
CA LEU A 504 27.81 14.29 -13.19
C LEU A 504 29.15 13.56 -13.06
N GLY A 505 29.22 12.25 -13.35
CA GLY A 505 30.44 11.44 -13.33
C GLY A 505 30.68 10.66 -12.04
N LEU A 506 29.71 10.64 -11.12
CA LEU A 506 29.83 9.83 -9.90
C LEU A 506 29.56 8.35 -10.19
N ARG A 507 30.30 7.46 -9.51
CA ARG A 507 30.12 6.03 -9.62
C ARG A 507 28.88 5.60 -8.83
N LEU A 508 27.98 4.86 -9.49
CA LEU A 508 26.89 4.16 -8.81
C LEU A 508 27.37 2.83 -8.26
N HIS A 509 26.86 2.49 -7.08
CA HIS A 509 27.15 1.29 -6.33
C HIS A 509 25.84 0.67 -5.84
N ARG A 510 25.72 -0.65 -6.02
CA ARG A 510 24.65 -1.45 -5.43
C ARG A 510 25.07 -1.82 -4.01
N ARG A 511 24.26 -1.43 -3.02
CA ARG A 511 24.53 -1.71 -1.62
C ARG A 511 24.45 -3.22 -1.34
N ASP A 512 25.33 -3.71 -0.47
CA ASP A 512 25.22 -5.08 0.06
C ASP A 512 23.93 -5.27 0.88
N SER A 513 23.52 -4.22 1.60
CA SER A 513 22.24 -4.14 2.30
C SER A 513 21.44 -2.93 1.83
N PRO A 514 20.31 -3.14 1.11
CA PRO A 514 19.41 -2.06 0.70
C PRO A 514 18.88 -1.25 1.88
N TYR A 515 18.65 0.04 1.64
CA TYR A 515 17.91 0.91 2.55
C TYR A 515 16.47 0.98 2.08
N GLN A 516 15.64 0.04 2.52
CA GLN A 516 14.21 -0.03 2.17
C GLN A 516 13.36 0.24 3.42
N GLY A 517 12.58 1.33 3.40
CA GLY A 517 11.69 1.70 4.50
C GLY A 517 12.42 2.04 5.79
N VAL A 518 13.55 2.75 5.71
CA VAL A 518 14.37 3.08 6.89
C VAL A 518 14.60 4.58 7.03
N ALA A 519 14.42 5.09 8.25
CA ALA A 519 14.77 6.46 8.61
C ALA A 519 16.21 6.56 9.14
N ARG A 520 16.95 7.58 8.72
CA ARG A 520 18.32 7.86 9.15
C ARG A 520 18.52 9.35 9.43
N ASP A 521 19.39 9.63 10.38
CA ASP A 521 19.91 10.99 10.60
C ASP A 521 21.16 11.15 9.74
N ILE A 522 21.19 12.19 8.91
CA ILE A 522 22.29 12.49 7.99
C ILE A 522 22.75 13.93 8.16
N THR A 523 24.02 14.22 7.87
CA THR A 523 24.51 15.60 7.73
C THR A 523 24.25 16.08 6.31
N LEU A 524 23.23 16.93 6.14
CA LEU A 524 22.86 17.54 4.87
C LEU A 524 23.38 18.98 4.81
N PHE A 525 24.44 19.22 4.02
CA PHE A 525 25.05 20.53 3.82
C PHE A 525 25.34 21.30 5.13
N GLY A 526 25.83 20.58 6.14
CA GLY A 526 26.21 21.12 7.45
C GLY A 526 25.13 21.07 8.54
N ALA A 527 23.92 20.59 8.22
CA ALA A 527 22.84 20.45 9.20
C ALA A 527 22.36 19.00 9.32
N VAL A 528 22.11 18.52 10.54
CA VAL A 528 21.54 17.19 10.75
C VAL A 528 20.08 17.19 10.32
N ARG A 529 19.69 16.18 9.52
CA ARG A 529 18.33 15.97 9.02
C ARG A 529 17.96 14.50 9.17
N ARG A 530 16.73 14.23 9.62
CA ARG A 530 16.16 12.89 9.68
C ARG A 530 15.29 12.63 8.44
N VAL A 531 15.70 11.66 7.63
CA VAL A 531 15.13 11.38 6.30
C VAL A 531 14.94 9.88 6.05
N GLY A 532 13.94 9.54 5.22
CA GLY A 532 13.56 8.18 4.85
C GLY A 532 14.18 7.71 3.52
N PHE A 533 14.70 6.48 3.50
CA PHE A 533 15.34 5.87 2.33
C PHE A 533 14.58 4.65 1.81
N TYR A 534 14.50 4.55 0.48
CA TYR A 534 13.91 3.45 -0.29
C TYR A 534 14.77 3.14 -1.53
N SER A 535 16.02 2.70 -1.32
CA SER A 535 16.97 2.47 -2.41
C SER A 535 17.88 1.26 -2.18
N SER A 536 18.21 0.60 -3.30
CA SER A 536 19.22 -0.47 -3.38
C SER A 536 20.53 0.02 -4.01
N PHE A 537 20.48 1.11 -4.77
CA PHE A 537 21.62 1.75 -5.40
C PHE A 537 21.88 3.13 -4.79
N THR A 538 23.14 3.54 -4.81
CA THR A 538 23.56 4.87 -4.37
C THR A 538 24.81 5.32 -5.13
N ALA A 539 25.05 6.63 -5.18
CA ALA A 539 26.30 7.17 -5.68
C ALA A 539 27.37 7.21 -4.58
N LEU A 540 28.64 7.14 -4.96
CA LEU A 540 29.77 7.27 -4.06
C LEU A 540 30.64 8.48 -4.42
N SER A 541 31.12 9.20 -3.40
CA SER A 541 32.13 10.24 -3.55
C SER A 541 33.12 10.20 -2.38
N ALA A 542 34.39 10.46 -2.67
CA ALA A 542 35.41 10.71 -1.64
C ALA A 542 35.46 12.18 -1.22
N ASP A 543 34.98 13.07 -2.10
CA ASP A 543 35.07 14.52 -1.94
C ASP A 543 33.69 15.14 -1.70
N ASP A 544 33.67 16.26 -0.99
CA ASP A 544 32.46 17.03 -0.69
C ASP A 544 32.14 18.04 -1.80
N VAL A 545 33.04 18.16 -2.78
CA VAL A 545 32.93 19.07 -3.93
C VAL A 545 33.42 18.36 -5.18
N LEU A 546 32.66 18.46 -6.27
CA LEU A 546 32.99 17.88 -7.57
C LEU A 546 32.97 18.95 -8.65
N GLY A 547 34.07 19.08 -9.39
CA GLY A 547 34.12 19.90 -10.60
C GLY A 547 33.51 19.16 -11.80
N THR A 548 32.51 19.75 -12.44
CA THR A 548 31.80 19.15 -13.58
C THR A 548 31.74 20.09 -14.78
N ALA A 549 31.28 19.59 -15.93
CA ALA A 549 30.96 20.44 -17.09
C ALA A 549 29.86 21.47 -16.80
N TYR A 550 29.12 21.31 -15.70
CA TYR A 550 28.02 22.18 -15.26
C TYR A 550 28.41 23.09 -14.10
N GLY A 551 29.70 23.18 -13.79
CA GLY A 551 30.24 23.96 -12.68
C GLY A 551 30.57 23.11 -11.46
N GLU A 552 30.83 23.79 -10.35
CA GLU A 552 31.09 23.17 -9.05
C GLU A 552 29.80 22.60 -8.44
N VAL A 553 29.85 21.34 -7.99
CA VAL A 553 28.75 20.64 -7.34
C VAL A 553 29.13 20.33 -5.91
N GLN A 554 28.32 20.76 -4.96
CA GLN A 554 28.46 20.39 -3.56
C GLN A 554 27.78 19.06 -3.29
N ILE A 555 28.44 18.21 -2.52
CA ILE A 555 28.03 16.84 -2.22
C ILE A 555 27.84 16.71 -0.71
N ALA A 556 26.63 16.33 -0.29
CA ALA A 556 26.38 15.84 1.05
C ALA A 556 26.51 14.32 1.03
N ARG A 557 27.51 13.78 1.73
CA ARG A 557 27.80 12.34 1.77
C ARG A 557 27.96 11.84 3.21
N ASP A 558 27.88 10.54 3.39
CA ASP A 558 28.35 9.86 4.58
C ASP A 558 29.89 9.88 4.61
N GLU A 559 30.46 10.36 5.72
CA GLU A 559 31.92 10.42 5.87
C GLU A 559 32.56 9.03 6.00
N ALA A 560 31.83 8.05 6.52
CA ALA A 560 32.35 6.72 6.82
C ALA A 560 32.45 5.81 5.59
N ASP A 561 31.46 5.87 4.68
CA ASP A 561 31.41 5.00 3.50
C ASP A 561 31.36 5.73 2.15
N GLY A 562 31.30 7.07 2.15
CA GLY A 562 31.25 7.89 0.94
C GLY A 562 29.91 7.89 0.21
N THR A 563 28.86 7.30 0.80
CA THR A 563 27.50 7.29 0.24
C THR A 563 27.00 8.71 0.04
N VAL A 564 26.62 9.05 -1.19
CA VAL A 564 26.06 10.37 -1.50
C VAL A 564 24.59 10.41 -1.11
N HIS A 565 24.25 11.33 -0.22
CA HIS A 565 22.87 11.57 0.23
C HIS A 565 22.20 12.68 -0.57
N ALA A 566 22.93 13.71 -0.97
CA ALA A 566 22.41 14.81 -1.78
C ALA A 566 23.50 15.54 -2.56
N LEU A 567 23.06 16.27 -3.58
CA LEU A 567 23.88 17.11 -4.46
C LEU A 567 23.20 18.46 -4.65
N ARG A 568 23.97 19.54 -4.74
CA ARG A 568 23.46 20.84 -5.22
C ARG A 568 24.51 21.54 -6.10
N GLY A 569 24.06 22.06 -7.23
CA GLY A 569 24.87 22.81 -8.19
C GLY A 569 24.07 23.98 -8.77
N GLN A 570 24.62 24.64 -9.79
CA GLN A 570 23.94 25.76 -10.43
C GLN A 570 22.71 25.28 -11.22
N GLY A 571 21.51 25.58 -10.73
CA GLY A 571 20.25 25.25 -11.38
C GLY A 571 19.77 23.80 -11.17
N PHE A 572 20.43 23.02 -10.31
CA PHE A 572 19.95 21.68 -9.97
C PHE A 572 20.27 21.27 -8.53
N ALA A 573 19.42 20.39 -7.99
CA ALA A 573 19.67 19.66 -6.76
C ALA A 573 19.19 18.21 -6.92
N GLY A 574 19.72 17.31 -6.10
CA GLY A 574 19.17 15.96 -6.01
C GLY A 574 19.36 15.33 -4.64
N VAL A 575 18.44 14.45 -4.27
CA VAL A 575 18.42 13.75 -2.97
C VAL A 575 18.20 12.26 -3.17
N GLN A 576 18.99 11.44 -2.48
CA GLN A 576 18.90 9.97 -2.52
C GLN A 576 17.70 9.44 -1.72
N PHE A 577 17.29 10.18 -0.70
CA PHE A 577 16.14 9.89 0.18
C PHE A 577 14.85 10.49 -0.38
N HIS A 578 13.73 10.17 0.25
CA HIS A 578 12.38 10.62 -0.12
C HIS A 578 11.90 11.72 0.85
N PRO A 579 12.09 13.02 0.56
CA PRO A 579 11.59 14.08 1.42
C PRO A 579 10.07 14.02 1.66
N GLU A 580 9.34 13.41 0.74
CA GLU A 580 7.89 13.22 0.80
C GLU A 580 7.44 12.12 1.78
N SER A 581 8.33 11.17 2.13
CA SER A 581 8.00 10.02 2.97
C SER A 581 7.58 10.41 4.39
N VAL A 582 6.70 9.61 5.00
CA VAL A 582 6.35 9.72 6.42
C VAL A 582 7.56 9.53 7.35
N LEU A 583 8.61 8.83 6.88
CA LEU A 583 9.87 8.63 7.59
C LEU A 583 10.79 9.86 7.55
N SER A 584 10.48 10.85 6.72
CA SER A 584 11.27 12.07 6.57
C SER A 584 10.75 13.19 7.46
N ALA A 585 11.06 13.12 8.75
CA ALA A 585 10.69 14.14 9.73
C ALA A 585 11.05 15.57 9.27
N ASP A 586 12.22 15.72 8.65
CA ASP A 586 12.71 17.00 8.13
C ASP A 586 12.47 17.21 6.62
N GLY A 587 11.67 16.35 5.98
CA GLY A 587 11.51 16.35 4.52
C GLY A 587 11.01 17.68 3.94
N ILE A 588 10.02 18.30 4.59
CA ILE A 588 9.50 19.61 4.16
C ILE A 588 10.54 20.74 4.33
N THR A 589 11.36 20.66 5.38
CA THR A 589 12.48 21.58 5.62
C THR A 589 13.50 21.46 4.49
N VAL A 590 13.87 20.23 4.11
CA VAL A 590 14.78 19.97 3.00
C VAL A 590 14.25 20.56 1.68
N LEU A 591 12.96 20.36 1.36
CA LEU A 591 12.37 20.95 0.15
C LEU A 591 12.39 22.49 0.19
N THR A 592 12.11 23.08 1.35
CA THR A 592 12.13 24.54 1.55
C THR A 592 13.53 25.13 1.40
N GLU A 593 14.57 24.37 1.72
CA GLU A 593 15.97 24.80 1.57
C GLU A 593 16.47 24.63 0.12
N LEU A 594 16.08 23.54 -0.55
CA LEU A 594 16.60 23.18 -1.86
C LEU A 594 15.89 23.86 -3.03
N ILE A 595 14.58 24.11 -2.95
CA ILE A 595 13.79 24.56 -4.12
C ILE A 595 13.93 26.05 -4.42
N PRO A 596 13.81 26.99 -3.45
CA PRO A 596 13.86 28.41 -3.75
C PRO A 596 15.11 28.83 -4.55
N PRO A 597 16.33 28.36 -4.23
CA PRO A 597 17.52 28.68 -5.03
C PRO A 597 17.45 28.23 -6.49
N LEU A 598 16.67 27.19 -6.81
CA LEU A 598 16.55 26.67 -8.17
C LEU A 598 15.67 27.56 -9.06
N VAL A 599 14.59 28.11 -8.50
CA VAL A 599 13.56 28.83 -9.28
C VAL A 599 13.65 30.36 -9.17
N THR A 600 14.37 30.86 -8.16
CA THR A 600 14.53 32.32 -7.96
C THR A 600 15.76 32.90 -8.66
N GLN A 601 16.62 32.06 -9.25
CA GLN A 601 17.73 32.54 -10.09
C GLN A 601 17.23 33.00 -11.47
N VAL A 602 16.60 34.18 -11.50
CA VAL A 602 16.39 34.97 -12.72
C VAL A 602 17.15 36.29 -12.58
N ILE A 603 18.34 36.31 -13.20
CA ILE A 603 19.13 37.46 -13.67
C ILE A 603 19.74 38.38 -12.57
N SER A 604 21.00 38.09 -12.18
CA SER A 604 21.95 39.20 -12.01
C SER A 604 22.50 39.55 -13.39
N PRO A 605 22.31 40.78 -13.91
CA PRO A 605 23.03 41.22 -15.09
C PRO A 605 24.49 41.45 -14.69
N ALA A 606 25.32 40.43 -14.88
CA ALA A 606 26.76 40.62 -14.85
C ALA A 606 27.17 41.39 -16.13
N SER A 607 27.65 42.61 -15.89
CA SER A 607 28.66 43.32 -16.68
C SER A 607 28.36 43.59 -18.17
N LEU A 608 27.58 44.65 -18.43
CA LEU A 608 27.99 45.64 -19.43
C LEU A 608 29.04 46.53 -18.76
N GLY A 609 30.31 46.18 -18.94
CA GLY A 609 31.48 46.96 -18.54
C GLY A 609 32.53 46.84 -19.61
#